data_AF-A0A067F3V7-F1
#
_entry.id   AF-A0A067F3V7-F1
#
_cell.length_a   1.000
_cell.length_b   1.000
_cell.length_c   1.000
_cell.angle_alpha   90.00
_cell.angle_beta   90.00
_cell.angle_gamma   90.00
#
_symmetry.space_group_name_H-M   'P 1'
#
loop_
_entity.id
_entity.type
_entity.pdbx_description
1 polymer ?
#
loop_
_entity_poly.entity_id
_entity_poly.type
_entity_poly.pdbx_seq_one_letter_code
_entity_poly.pdbx_strand_id
1 'polypeptide(L)'
;MGSSSTAASPAMQEILLEFRAGKMTFDGKKVVPDSRKGLVRIARGEHGLIHFQWLDRTRNVVEDDQIVFPHEAVFEKVNQASGRVYILKFNTDDRKFFLWMQEPKAEEDSQLCNSVNYFINRPLVFVNEEELDASVPLQVSEDMVEDDVSSRAGNLVVPNLGGEAISDVTSSSGPVKLEDLQRIFSNIGPAGLFFSHIILFLFLNFRLKLL
;
A
#
# COMPACT_ATOMS: atom_id res chain seq x y z
N MET A 1 12.24 -8.20 -43.40
CA MET A 1 12.20 -7.18 -42.34
C MET A 1 11.42 -7.76 -41.19
N GLY A 2 12.11 -8.22 -40.15
CA GLY A 2 11.48 -8.81 -38.97
C GLY A 2 11.18 -7.72 -37.96
N SER A 3 9.91 -7.42 -37.75
CA SER A 3 9.46 -6.59 -36.64
C SER A 3 9.32 -7.50 -35.42
N SER A 4 10.38 -7.60 -34.63
CA SER A 4 10.27 -8.16 -33.28
C SER A 4 9.56 -7.11 -32.43
N SER A 5 8.29 -7.34 -32.12
CA SER A 5 7.55 -6.56 -31.14
C SER A 5 8.20 -6.80 -29.78
N THR A 6 8.89 -5.78 -29.27
CA THR A 6 9.39 -5.72 -27.90
C THR A 6 8.20 -5.94 -26.96
N ALA A 7 8.08 -7.15 -26.41
CA ALA A 7 7.18 -7.40 -25.29
C ALA A 7 7.61 -6.46 -24.16
N ALA A 8 6.70 -5.60 -23.71
CA ALA A 8 6.91 -4.76 -22.56
C ALA A 8 7.47 -5.63 -21.42
N SER A 9 8.66 -5.27 -20.93
CA SER A 9 9.19 -5.87 -19.71
C SER A 9 8.12 -5.73 -18.63
N PRO A 10 7.71 -6.80 -17.94
CA PRO A 10 6.81 -6.63 -16.81
C PRO A 10 7.49 -5.67 -15.84
N ALA A 11 6.81 -4.58 -15.49
CA ALA A 11 7.23 -3.70 -14.40
C ALA A 11 7.63 -4.60 -13.22
N MET A 12 8.77 -4.31 -12.58
CA MET A 12 9.31 -5.15 -11.51
C MET A 12 8.23 -5.34 -10.42
N GLN A 13 7.63 -6.52 -10.39
CA GLN A 13 6.60 -6.90 -9.44
C GLN A 13 7.18 -7.89 -8.43
N GLU A 14 7.09 -7.57 -7.15
CA GLU A 14 7.42 -8.50 -6.07
C GLU A 14 6.24 -9.46 -5.87
N ILE A 15 6.44 -10.75 -6.10
CA ILE A 15 5.40 -11.76 -5.87
C ILE A 15 5.31 -12.04 -4.37
N LEU A 16 4.13 -11.78 -3.79
CA LEU A 16 3.86 -11.96 -2.37
C LEU A 16 3.20 -13.31 -2.06
N LEU A 17 2.31 -13.76 -2.96
CA LEU A 17 1.56 -15.00 -2.80
C LEU A 17 1.12 -15.54 -4.17
N GLU A 18 1.21 -16.85 -4.37
CA GLU A 18 0.61 -17.54 -5.52
C GLU A 18 -0.07 -18.83 -5.07
N PHE A 19 -1.22 -19.15 -5.67
CA PHE A 19 -1.89 -20.43 -5.47
C PHE A 19 -2.79 -20.78 -6.65
N ARG A 20 -3.05 -22.06 -6.86
CA ARG A 20 -3.88 -22.55 -7.96
C ARG A 20 -5.35 -22.34 -7.63
N ALA A 21 -6.03 -21.53 -8.44
CA ALA A 21 -7.48 -21.37 -8.40
C ALA A 21 -8.01 -20.99 -9.77
N GLY A 22 -9.16 -21.55 -10.15
CA GLY A 22 -9.87 -21.14 -11.36
C GLY A 22 -10.82 -19.98 -11.07
N LYS A 23 -11.14 -19.18 -12.08
CA LYS A 23 -12.19 -18.17 -11.98
C LYS A 23 -13.56 -18.75 -12.24
N MET A 24 -14.60 -18.05 -11.81
CA MET A 24 -15.98 -18.36 -12.15
C MET A 24 -16.60 -17.14 -12.81
N THR A 25 -17.52 -17.38 -13.74
CA THR A 25 -18.19 -16.33 -14.51
C THR A 25 -19.69 -16.42 -14.32
N PHE A 26 -20.40 -15.33 -14.59
CA PHE A 26 -21.86 -15.36 -14.59
C PHE A 26 -22.37 -15.91 -15.91
N ASP A 27 -23.19 -16.95 -15.83
CA ASP A 27 -24.05 -17.44 -16.90
C ASP A 27 -25.50 -17.08 -16.55
N GLY A 28 -25.95 -15.95 -17.08
CA GLY A 28 -27.22 -15.32 -16.72
C GLY A 28 -27.28 -14.96 -15.23
N LYS A 29 -28.05 -15.73 -14.44
CA LYS A 29 -28.22 -15.54 -12.98
C LYS A 29 -27.38 -16.50 -12.14
N LYS A 30 -26.63 -17.40 -12.76
CA LYS A 30 -25.83 -18.44 -12.07
C LYS A 30 -24.35 -18.13 -12.18
N VAL A 31 -23.58 -18.48 -11.16
CA VAL A 31 -22.12 -18.44 -11.20
C VAL A 31 -21.62 -19.84 -11.59
N VAL A 32 -20.89 -19.93 -12.70
CA VAL A 32 -20.39 -21.19 -13.26
C VAL A 32 -18.85 -21.20 -13.27
N PRO A 33 -18.21 -22.32 -12.90
CA PRO A 33 -16.75 -22.42 -12.90
C PRO A 33 -16.19 -22.40 -14.32
N ASP A 34 -15.16 -21.59 -14.54
CA ASP A 34 -14.30 -21.71 -15.71
C ASP A 34 -13.43 -22.98 -15.55
N SER A 35 -13.44 -23.86 -16.54
CA SER A 35 -12.73 -25.15 -16.50
C SER A 35 -11.20 -25.01 -16.61
N ARG A 36 -10.69 -23.82 -16.95
CA ARG A 36 -9.25 -23.61 -17.16
C ARG A 36 -8.46 -23.67 -15.87
N LYS A 37 -7.20 -24.10 -16.01
CA LYS A 37 -6.24 -24.11 -14.90
C LYS A 37 -5.78 -22.67 -14.65
N GLY A 38 -6.16 -22.12 -13.51
CA GLY A 38 -5.83 -20.75 -13.14
C GLY A 38 -4.76 -20.67 -12.06
N LEU A 39 -4.10 -19.52 -11.98
CA LEU A 39 -3.22 -19.13 -10.89
C LEU A 39 -3.67 -17.76 -10.39
N VAL A 40 -3.93 -17.66 -9.08
CA VAL A 40 -4.07 -16.36 -8.42
C VAL A 40 -2.68 -15.93 -7.98
N ARG A 41 -2.34 -14.68 -8.26
CA ARG A 41 -1.10 -14.04 -7.83
C ARG A 41 -1.41 -12.74 -7.12
N ILE A 42 -0.87 -12.58 -5.92
CA ILE A 42 -0.78 -11.29 -5.24
C ILE A 42 0.62 -10.76 -5.45
N ALA A 43 0.74 -9.61 -6.08
CA ALA A 43 2.01 -8.98 -6.36
C ALA A 43 2.02 -7.53 -5.87
N ARG A 44 3.19 -7.03 -5.50
CA ARG A 44 3.42 -5.61 -5.25
C ARG A 44 4.07 -5.00 -6.47
N GLY A 45 3.36 -4.07 -7.11
CA GLY A 45 3.80 -3.36 -8.30
C GLY A 45 4.50 -2.04 -7.98
N GLU A 46 4.59 -1.21 -9.00
CA GLU A 46 5.18 0.13 -8.92
C GLU A 46 4.46 0.98 -7.86
N HIS A 47 5.21 1.84 -7.18
CA HIS A 47 4.74 2.65 -6.04
C HIS A 47 4.16 1.84 -4.87
N GLY A 48 4.44 0.53 -4.83
CA GLY A 48 4.03 -0.34 -3.73
C GLY A 48 2.55 -0.76 -3.76
N LEU A 49 1.86 -0.57 -4.88
CA LEU A 49 0.46 -0.95 -5.06
C LEU A 49 0.29 -2.47 -5.08
N ILE A 50 -0.79 -2.97 -4.47
CA ILE A 50 -1.09 -4.41 -4.47
C ILE A 50 -1.95 -4.76 -5.68
N HIS A 51 -1.45 -5.70 -6.47
CA HIS A 51 -2.12 -6.30 -7.61
C HIS A 51 -2.67 -7.67 -7.21
N PHE A 52 -3.98 -7.85 -7.40
CA PHE A 52 -4.66 -9.14 -7.37
C PHE A 52 -4.84 -9.60 -8.83
N GLN A 53 -4.04 -10.57 -9.24
CA GLN A 53 -4.00 -11.06 -10.61
C GLN A 53 -4.58 -12.48 -10.73
N TRP A 54 -5.25 -12.73 -11.84
CA TRP A 54 -5.60 -14.08 -12.29
C TRP A 54 -4.93 -14.38 -13.63
N LEU A 55 -4.24 -15.52 -13.68
CA LEU A 55 -3.49 -15.98 -14.83
C LEU A 55 -4.03 -17.30 -15.38
N ASP A 56 -4.10 -17.42 -16.70
CA ASP A 56 -4.32 -18.71 -17.37
C ASP A 56 -2.99 -19.48 -17.41
N ARG A 57 -2.89 -20.58 -16.67
CA ARG A 57 -1.66 -21.39 -16.59
C ARG A 57 -1.32 -22.13 -17.88
N THR A 58 -2.29 -22.28 -18.78
CA THR A 58 -2.07 -22.94 -20.07
C THR A 58 -1.32 -22.01 -21.02
N ARG A 59 -1.71 -20.73 -21.02
CA ARG A 59 -1.11 -19.69 -21.87
C ARG A 59 -0.02 -18.89 -21.18
N ASN A 60 0.05 -18.98 -19.86
CA ASN A 60 0.92 -18.19 -19.00
C ASN A 60 0.71 -16.67 -19.20
N VAL A 61 -0.55 -16.25 -19.27
CA VAL A 61 -0.97 -14.86 -19.52
C VAL A 61 -1.82 -14.37 -18.34
N VAL A 62 -1.53 -13.16 -17.86
CA VAL A 62 -2.40 -12.43 -16.93
C VAL A 62 -3.63 -11.97 -17.70
N GLU A 63 -4.81 -12.41 -17.29
CA GLU A 63 -6.08 -12.01 -17.91
C GLU A 63 -6.80 -10.92 -17.13
N ASP A 64 -6.75 -11.04 -15.81
CA ASP A 64 -7.40 -10.11 -14.91
C ASP A 64 -6.33 -9.57 -13.96
N ASP A 65 -6.21 -8.25 -13.87
CA ASP A 65 -5.33 -7.56 -12.91
C ASP A 65 -6.16 -6.48 -12.21
N GLN A 66 -6.30 -6.60 -10.89
CA GLN A 66 -7.02 -5.65 -10.07
C GLN A 66 -6.08 -5.02 -9.06
N ILE A 67 -5.93 -3.70 -9.10
CA ILE A 67 -5.29 -2.96 -8.01
C ILE A 67 -6.26 -2.96 -6.83
N VAL A 68 -5.77 -3.40 -5.67
CA VAL A 68 -6.53 -3.49 -4.41
C VAL A 68 -5.91 -2.57 -3.38
N PHE A 69 -6.70 -1.63 -2.87
CA PHE A 69 -6.27 -0.79 -1.76
C PHE A 69 -6.53 -1.45 -0.40
N PRO A 70 -5.77 -1.08 0.64
CA PRO A 70 -6.00 -1.63 1.97
C PRO A 70 -7.43 -1.39 2.43
N HIS A 71 -8.07 -2.45 2.96
CA HIS A 71 -9.45 -2.46 3.43
C HIS A 71 -10.53 -2.29 2.35
N GLU A 72 -10.15 -2.20 1.07
CA GLU A 72 -11.10 -2.05 -0.04
C GLU A 72 -11.79 -3.37 -0.40
N ALA A 73 -11.09 -4.49 -0.22
CA ALA A 73 -11.61 -5.81 -0.56
C ALA A 73 -11.44 -6.82 0.57
N VAL A 74 -12.35 -7.78 0.61
CA VAL A 74 -12.31 -8.93 1.51
C VAL A 74 -12.31 -10.21 0.68
N PHE A 75 -11.43 -11.14 1.02
CA PHE A 75 -11.41 -12.47 0.44
C PHE A 75 -12.02 -13.47 1.41
N GLU A 76 -13.13 -14.11 1.06
CA GLU A 76 -13.86 -14.99 1.99
C GLU A 76 -14.39 -16.25 1.32
N LYS A 77 -14.65 -17.29 2.12
CA LYS A 77 -15.27 -18.52 1.64
C LYS A 77 -16.76 -18.29 1.38
N VAL A 78 -17.25 -18.75 0.23
CA VAL A 78 -18.67 -18.69 -0.10
C VAL A 78 -19.39 -19.88 0.53
N ASN A 79 -20.00 -19.66 1.70
CA ASN A 79 -20.67 -20.73 2.45
C ASN A 79 -21.92 -21.30 1.76
N GLN A 80 -22.55 -20.54 0.84
CA GLN A 80 -23.72 -21.04 0.09
C GLN A 80 -23.32 -21.91 -1.11
N ALA A 81 -22.06 -21.92 -1.53
CA ALA A 81 -21.59 -22.70 -2.66
C ALA A 81 -21.14 -24.09 -2.19
N SER A 82 -21.43 -25.11 -2.99
CA SER A 82 -20.86 -26.44 -2.78
C SER A 82 -19.38 -26.43 -3.14
N GLY A 83 -18.53 -26.89 -2.22
CA GLY A 83 -17.10 -27.12 -2.48
C GLY A 83 -16.19 -26.01 -1.97
N ARG A 84 -15.12 -25.73 -2.73
CA ARG A 84 -13.99 -24.88 -2.33
C ARG A 84 -14.04 -23.54 -3.05
N VAL A 85 -15.16 -22.84 -2.93
CA VAL A 85 -15.44 -21.58 -3.60
C VAL A 85 -15.19 -20.40 -2.66
N TYR A 86 -14.48 -19.41 -3.17
CA TYR A 86 -14.13 -18.18 -2.48
C TYR A 86 -14.52 -16.97 -3.35
N ILE A 87 -14.65 -15.82 -2.71
CA ILE A 87 -15.00 -14.56 -3.36
C ILE A 87 -14.04 -13.46 -2.89
N LEU A 88 -13.46 -12.73 -3.83
CA LEU A 88 -12.90 -11.40 -3.57
C LEU A 88 -14.02 -10.39 -3.83
N LYS A 89 -14.47 -9.74 -2.76
CA LYS A 89 -15.56 -8.77 -2.78
C LYS A 89 -15.01 -7.39 -2.47
N PHE A 90 -15.23 -6.44 -3.37
CA PHE A 90 -14.93 -5.04 -3.13
C PHE A 90 -16.07 -4.40 -2.32
N ASN A 91 -15.70 -3.55 -1.37
CA ASN A 91 -16.64 -2.89 -0.45
C ASN A 91 -17.17 -1.57 -1.01
N THR A 92 -16.41 -0.96 -1.93
CA THR A 92 -16.66 0.36 -2.50
C THR A 92 -17.45 0.32 -3.81
N ASP A 93 -17.56 -0.85 -4.44
CA ASP A 93 -18.32 -1.08 -5.67
C ASP A 93 -18.92 -2.50 -5.70
N ASP A 94 -19.60 -2.86 -6.78
CA ASP A 94 -20.30 -4.15 -6.92
C ASP A 94 -19.44 -5.27 -7.54
N ARG A 95 -18.14 -5.02 -7.76
CA ARG A 95 -17.24 -6.03 -8.33
C ARG A 95 -17.06 -7.21 -7.39
N LYS A 96 -17.20 -8.40 -7.97
CA LYS A 96 -17.06 -9.68 -7.28
C LYS A 96 -16.27 -10.63 -8.17
N PHE A 97 -15.17 -11.16 -7.66
CA PHE A 97 -14.39 -12.20 -8.32
C PHE A 97 -14.60 -13.51 -7.59
N PHE A 98 -15.33 -14.43 -8.23
CA PHE A 98 -15.55 -15.77 -7.71
C PHE A 98 -14.43 -16.68 -8.18
N LEU A 99 -13.86 -17.42 -7.24
CA LEU A 99 -12.71 -18.30 -7.44
C LEU A 99 -13.00 -19.68 -6.85
N TRP A 100 -12.50 -20.73 -7.48
CA TRP A 100 -12.58 -22.09 -6.97
C TRP A 100 -11.18 -22.69 -6.82
N MET A 101 -10.87 -23.19 -5.63
CA MET A 101 -9.53 -23.69 -5.29
C MET A 101 -9.16 -24.90 -6.14
N GLN A 102 -7.97 -24.88 -6.73
CA GLN A 102 -7.39 -25.95 -7.56
C GLN A 102 -6.16 -26.60 -6.91
N GLU A 103 -5.75 -26.16 -5.72
CA GLU A 103 -4.77 -26.89 -4.93
C GLU A 103 -5.26 -28.33 -4.65
N PRO A 104 -4.38 -29.34 -4.66
CA PRO A 104 -4.79 -30.74 -4.51
C PRO A 104 -5.31 -31.05 -3.11
N LYS A 105 -4.84 -30.29 -2.10
CA LYS A 105 -5.18 -30.41 -0.70
C LYS A 105 -6.10 -29.27 -0.30
N ALA A 106 -7.13 -29.54 0.48
CA ALA A 106 -8.10 -28.53 0.93
C ALA A 106 -7.76 -27.97 2.32
N GLU A 107 -6.84 -28.62 3.03
CA GLU A 107 -6.42 -28.30 4.39
C GLU A 107 -5.77 -26.90 4.47
N GLU A 108 -5.15 -26.46 3.37
CA GLU A 108 -4.44 -25.18 3.27
C GLU A 108 -5.36 -24.03 2.81
N ASP A 109 -6.59 -24.30 2.36
CA ASP A 109 -7.49 -23.28 1.78
C ASP A 109 -7.76 -22.13 2.76
N SER A 110 -7.90 -22.43 4.06
CA SER A 110 -8.11 -21.43 5.11
C SER A 110 -6.87 -20.54 5.31
N GLN A 111 -5.68 -21.13 5.27
CA GLN A 111 -4.42 -20.40 5.39
C GLN A 111 -4.17 -19.52 4.17
N LEU A 112 -4.47 -20.01 2.97
CA LEU A 112 -4.44 -19.22 1.75
C LEU A 112 -5.41 -18.04 1.83
N CYS A 113 -6.64 -18.27 2.30
CA CYS A 113 -7.62 -17.22 2.50
C CYS A 113 -7.13 -16.12 3.46
N ASN A 114 -6.55 -16.52 4.59
CA ASN A 114 -5.96 -15.58 5.56
C ASN A 114 -4.77 -14.83 4.96
N SER A 115 -3.92 -15.52 4.18
CA SER A 115 -2.75 -14.91 3.54
C SER A 115 -3.15 -13.88 2.49
N VAL A 116 -4.17 -14.16 1.66
CA VAL A 116 -4.72 -13.18 0.71
C VAL A 116 -5.18 -11.93 1.45
N ASN A 117 -6.01 -12.07 2.49
CA ASN A 117 -6.47 -10.92 3.28
C ASN A 117 -5.31 -10.17 3.94
N TYR A 118 -4.31 -10.89 4.45
CA TYR A 118 -3.14 -10.27 5.04
C TYR A 118 -2.38 -9.40 4.02
N PHE A 119 -2.16 -9.88 2.79
CA PHE A 119 -1.44 -9.12 1.78
C PHE A 119 -2.24 -7.96 1.17
N ILE A 120 -3.53 -8.15 0.85
CA ILE A 120 -4.35 -7.09 0.26
C ILE A 120 -4.65 -5.94 1.24
N ASN A 121 -4.53 -6.19 2.55
CA ASN A 121 -4.72 -5.18 3.59
C ASN A 121 -3.40 -4.57 4.11
N ARG A 122 -2.26 -4.86 3.48
CA ARG A 122 -0.99 -4.24 3.87
C ARG A 122 -1.00 -2.73 3.60
N PRO A 123 -0.61 -1.87 4.55
CA PRO A 123 -0.50 -0.44 4.32
C PRO A 123 0.37 -0.11 3.10
N LEU A 124 -0.04 0.90 2.33
CA LEU A 124 0.78 1.44 1.26
C LEU A 124 1.97 2.18 1.87
N VAL A 125 3.18 1.72 1.55
CA VAL A 125 4.41 2.44 1.87
C VAL A 125 4.81 3.20 0.62
N PHE A 126 4.55 4.50 0.59
CA PHE A 126 5.09 5.39 -0.41
C PHE A 126 6.53 5.69 -0.03
N VAL A 127 7.49 5.21 -0.81
CA VAL A 127 8.87 5.65 -0.68
C VAL A 127 8.91 7.04 -1.31
N ASN A 128 9.05 8.08 -0.48
CA ASN A 128 9.34 9.41 -0.99
C ASN A 128 10.73 9.33 -1.63
N GLU A 129 10.83 9.69 -2.91
CA GLU A 129 12.09 9.71 -3.66
C GLU A 129 13.12 10.70 -3.08
N GLU A 130 12.74 11.49 -2.07
CA GLU A 130 13.57 12.49 -1.39
C GLU A 130 14.50 11.93 -0.30
N GLU A 131 14.37 10.65 0.12
CA GLU A 131 15.17 10.09 1.24
C GLU A 131 16.26 9.08 0.82
N LEU A 132 16.61 9.00 -0.47
CA LEU A 132 17.70 8.13 -0.95
C LEU A 132 19.12 8.70 -0.76
N ASP A 133 19.26 9.89 -0.16
CA ASP A 133 20.58 10.55 0.03
C ASP A 133 21.13 10.48 1.46
N ALA A 134 20.48 9.76 2.37
CA ALA A 134 20.88 9.70 3.78
C ALA A 134 21.27 8.28 4.24
N SER A 135 22.15 7.58 3.50
CA SER A 135 22.78 6.34 3.99
C SER A 135 24.08 6.01 3.25
N VAL A 136 25.18 6.69 3.59
CA VAL A 136 26.53 6.11 3.46
C VAL A 136 27.16 6.03 4.86
N PRO A 137 27.33 4.84 5.45
CA PRO A 137 28.13 4.67 6.65
C PRO A 137 29.61 4.60 6.24
N LEU A 138 30.41 5.60 6.60
CA LEU A 138 31.87 5.49 6.60
C LEU A 138 32.36 5.33 8.03
N GLN A 139 32.72 4.09 8.38
CA GLN A 139 33.46 3.79 9.60
C GLN A 139 34.93 3.48 9.29
N VAL A 140 35.80 4.21 10.01
CA VAL A 140 37.09 3.81 10.62
C VAL A 140 38.36 3.79 9.73
N SER A 141 39.29 4.69 10.06
CA SER A 141 40.62 4.30 10.61
C SER A 141 41.26 5.44 11.40
N GLU A 142 41.83 5.09 12.56
CA GLU A 142 42.63 5.88 13.50
C GLU A 142 44.00 6.27 12.89
N ASP A 143 44.61 7.39 13.33
CA ASP A 143 45.90 7.42 14.08
C ASP A 143 46.63 8.81 14.08
N MET A 144 47.23 9.16 15.25
CA MET A 144 48.30 10.15 15.59
C MET A 144 48.11 11.67 15.28
N VAL A 145 48.48 12.68 16.09
CA VAL A 145 49.21 12.89 17.37
C VAL A 145 48.96 14.35 17.84
N GLU A 146 48.87 14.54 19.17
CA GLU A 146 49.38 15.60 20.07
C GLU A 146 49.62 17.05 19.54
N ASP A 147 48.98 18.08 20.14
CA ASP A 147 49.53 18.91 21.23
C ASP A 147 48.81 20.27 21.45
N ASP A 148 48.40 20.45 22.71
CA ASP A 148 48.51 21.59 23.62
C ASP A 148 48.04 23.06 23.37
N VAL A 149 47.65 23.64 24.52
CA VAL A 149 47.43 25.03 24.97
C VAL A 149 46.21 25.86 24.51
N SER A 150 45.33 26.22 25.47
CA SER A 150 45.32 27.55 26.12
C SER A 150 43.96 27.93 26.72
N SER A 151 43.95 28.20 28.03
CA SER A 151 42.80 28.64 28.83
C SER A 151 42.36 30.09 28.53
N ARG A 152 41.04 30.37 28.54
CA ARG A 152 40.55 31.68 28.97
C ARG A 152 39.12 31.65 29.52
N ALA A 153 38.99 32.24 30.70
CA ALA A 153 37.80 32.32 31.55
C ALA A 153 36.72 33.31 31.08
N GLY A 154 35.52 33.11 31.62
CA GLY A 154 34.47 34.13 31.80
C GLY A 154 33.09 33.60 31.43
N ASN A 155 32.00 33.83 32.16
CA ASN A 155 31.72 34.42 33.47
C ASN A 155 30.24 34.06 33.75
N LEU A 156 29.86 33.98 35.03
CA LEU A 156 28.50 33.74 35.49
C LEU A 156 27.48 34.73 34.90
N VAL A 157 26.21 34.33 34.77
CA VAL A 157 25.07 34.89 35.54
C VAL A 157 23.74 34.25 35.07
N VAL A 158 23.06 33.60 36.02
CA VAL A 158 21.61 33.35 36.11
C VAL A 158 21.09 34.47 37.04
N PRO A 159 19.92 35.14 36.83
CA PRO A 159 18.67 34.56 37.36
C PRO A 159 17.29 35.00 36.78
N ASN A 160 16.32 34.08 36.98
CA ASN A 160 14.95 34.25 37.54
C ASN A 160 13.74 34.85 36.80
N LEU A 161 12.65 34.04 36.88
CA LEU A 161 11.24 34.26 37.28
C LEU A 161 10.30 35.27 36.59
N GLY A 162 9.05 34.79 36.43
CA GLY A 162 7.80 35.55 36.28
C GLY A 162 7.28 35.51 34.83
N GLY A 163 6.02 35.22 34.50
CA GLY A 163 4.78 35.23 35.24
C GLY A 163 3.69 35.70 34.26
N GLU A 164 2.62 34.91 34.16
CA GLU A 164 1.27 35.30 33.73
C GLU A 164 0.90 35.44 32.24
N ALA A 165 -0.36 35.03 32.05
CA ALA A 165 -1.13 34.88 30.83
C ALA A 165 -1.53 36.20 30.19
N ILE A 166 -1.68 36.19 28.86
CA ILE A 166 -2.79 36.85 28.17
C ILE A 166 -3.12 36.06 26.91
N SER A 167 -4.38 35.68 26.82
CA SER A 167 -5.03 35.14 25.63
C SER A 167 -5.49 36.31 24.76
N ASP A 168 -5.01 36.40 23.53
CA ASP A 168 -5.62 37.26 22.52
C ASP A 168 -5.86 36.44 21.24
N VAL A 169 -7.15 36.21 20.98
CA VAL A 169 -7.66 35.72 19.71
C VAL A 169 -7.75 36.91 18.77
N THR A 170 -6.93 36.92 17.72
CA THR A 170 -7.11 37.85 16.61
C THR A 170 -7.22 37.04 15.33
N SER A 171 -8.46 36.89 14.84
CA SER A 171 -8.74 36.38 13.51
C SER A 171 -8.24 37.39 12.48
N SER A 172 -7.09 37.14 11.86
CA SER A 172 -6.61 37.93 10.73
C SER A 172 -7.00 37.26 9.42
N SER A 173 -7.91 37.88 8.68
CA SER A 173 -8.29 37.53 7.31
C SER A 173 -7.16 37.97 6.36
N GLY A 174 -6.21 37.08 6.11
CA GLY A 174 -5.09 37.25 5.17
C GLY A 174 -4.83 35.94 4.41
N PRO A 175 -4.02 35.95 3.34
CA PRO A 175 -3.64 34.73 2.63
C PRO A 175 -2.97 33.76 3.61
N VAL A 176 -3.54 32.57 3.72
CA VAL A 176 -3.16 31.56 4.70
C VAL A 176 -1.70 31.17 4.49
N LYS A 177 -0.87 31.32 5.52
CA LYS A 177 0.55 30.98 5.45
C LYS A 177 0.73 29.47 5.65
N LEU A 178 1.80 28.90 5.06
CA LEU A 178 2.12 27.47 5.15
C LEU A 178 2.28 26.99 6.60
N GLU A 179 2.84 27.85 7.44
CA GLU A 179 3.01 27.64 8.89
C GLU A 179 1.67 27.50 9.62
N ASP A 180 0.63 28.25 9.21
CA ASP A 180 -0.71 28.15 9.78
C ASP A 180 -1.41 26.84 9.37
N LEU A 181 -1.22 26.38 8.12
CA LEU A 181 -1.72 25.07 7.68
C LEU A 181 -1.04 23.93 8.45
N GLN A 182 0.29 23.96 8.60
CA GLN A 182 1.03 22.95 9.35
C GLN A 182 0.58 22.86 10.82
N ARG A 183 0.23 24.01 11.42
CA ARG A 183 -0.31 24.08 12.78
C ARG A 183 -1.72 23.49 12.89
N ILE A 184 -2.56 23.71 11.87
CA ILE A 184 -3.90 23.11 11.79
C ILE A 184 -3.80 21.58 11.64
N PHE A 185 -2.92 21.08 10.78
CA PHE A 185 -2.71 19.64 10.60
C PHE A 185 -2.14 18.96 11.85
N SER A 186 -1.31 19.65 12.63
CA SER A 186 -0.70 19.10 13.85
C SER A 186 -1.65 19.03 15.05
N ASN A 187 -2.72 19.85 15.07
CA ASN A 187 -3.70 19.87 16.16
C ASN A 187 -4.91 18.94 15.93
N ILE A 188 -5.02 18.32 14.75
CA ILE A 188 -6.06 17.32 14.48
C ILE A 188 -5.53 15.96 14.94
N GLY A 189 -5.86 15.58 16.18
CA GLY A 189 -5.72 14.21 16.68
C GLY A 189 -6.47 13.19 15.80
N PRO A 190 -6.24 11.88 16.02
CA PRO A 190 -6.11 10.86 14.97
C PRO A 190 -7.18 11.00 13.89
N ALA A 191 -6.76 11.56 12.77
CA ALA A 191 -7.57 11.82 11.59
C ALA A 191 -7.96 10.51 10.89
N GLY A 192 -8.91 9.77 11.45
CA GLY A 192 -9.48 8.58 10.83
C GLY A 192 -10.42 8.88 9.65
N LEU A 193 -10.82 10.14 9.44
CA LEU A 193 -11.82 10.50 8.43
C LEU A 193 -11.32 11.51 7.37
N PHE A 194 -10.40 12.40 7.71
CA PHE A 194 -9.80 13.34 6.73
C PHE A 194 -8.73 12.68 5.85
N PHE A 195 -7.95 11.74 6.39
CA PHE A 195 -7.06 10.91 5.58
C PHE A 195 -7.85 10.02 4.62
N SER A 196 -9.00 9.48 5.05
CA SER A 196 -9.88 8.68 4.19
C SER A 196 -10.38 9.50 2.99
N HIS A 197 -10.79 10.75 3.18
CA HIS A 197 -11.26 11.57 2.07
C HIS A 197 -10.17 12.00 1.09
N ILE A 198 -8.97 12.33 1.56
CA ILE A 198 -7.84 12.66 0.67
C ILE A 198 -7.35 11.41 -0.06
N ILE A 199 -7.25 10.27 0.64
CA ILE A 199 -6.94 8.98 0.01
C ILE A 199 -8.05 8.60 -0.97
N LEU A 200 -9.33 8.83 -0.67
CA LEU A 200 -10.45 8.55 -1.58
C LEU A 200 -10.44 9.47 -2.81
N PHE A 201 -10.06 10.74 -2.65
CA PHE A 201 -9.98 11.70 -3.75
C PHE A 201 -8.77 11.43 -4.65
N LEU A 202 -7.63 11.07 -4.05
CA LEU A 202 -6.47 10.53 -4.76
C LEU A 202 -6.80 9.18 -5.40
N PHE A 203 -7.54 8.30 -4.72
CA PHE A 203 -8.00 6.99 -5.20
C PHE A 203 -8.90 7.12 -6.41
N LEU A 204 -9.88 8.03 -6.39
CA LEU A 204 -10.76 8.25 -7.53
C LEU A 204 -9.98 8.85 -8.71
N ASN A 205 -9.07 9.81 -8.45
CA ASN A 205 -8.23 10.38 -9.50
C ASN A 205 -7.19 9.42 -10.07
N PHE A 206 -6.61 8.56 -9.22
CA PHE A 206 -5.56 7.62 -9.61
C PHE A 206 -6.17 6.41 -10.32
N ARG A 207 -7.26 5.84 -9.80
CA ARG A 207 -8.00 4.74 -10.43
C ARG A 207 -8.63 5.14 -11.77
N LEU A 208 -9.05 6.40 -11.93
CA LEU A 208 -9.53 6.93 -13.21
C LEU A 208 -8.41 7.20 -14.24
N LYS A 209 -7.15 7.32 -13.78
CA LYS A 209 -5.98 7.50 -14.67
C LYS A 209 -5.34 6.17 -15.13
N LEU A 210 -5.64 5.06 -14.44
CA LEU A 210 -5.10 3.72 -14.73
C LEU A 210 -6.06 2.83 -15.55
N LEU A 211 -7.28 3.29 -15.82
CA LEU A 211 -8.26 2.68 -16.73
C LEU A 211 -8.39 3.52 -18.01
#